data_AF-A0A963JVY0-F1
#
_entry.id   AF-A0A963JVY0-F1
#
_cell.length_a   1.000
_cell.length_b   1.000
_cell.length_c   1.000
_cell.angle_alpha   90.00
_cell.angle_beta   90.00
_cell.angle_gamma   90.00
#
_symmetry.space_group_name_H-M   'P 1'
#
loop_
_entity.id
_entity.type
_entity.pdbx_description
1 polymer ?
#
loop_
_entity_poly.entity_id
_entity_poly.type
_entity_poly.pdbx_seq_one_letter_code
_entity_poly.pdbx_strand_id
1 'polypeptide(L)' 'ADLVLCAPVVEREAREQNKSLEEHYAHLLVHGALHAQGWDHETSEQDAQEMEAYETAILQGLGYADPYAT' A
#
# COMPACT_ATOMS: atom_id res chain seq x y z
N ALA A 1 14.27 -9.12 2.67
CA ALA A 1 14.28 -7.67 2.84
C ALA A 1 13.50 -7.34 4.10
N ASP A 2 13.82 -6.24 4.75
CA ASP A 2 13.16 -5.81 5.98
C ASP A 2 12.28 -4.60 5.70
N LEU A 3 11.13 -4.52 6.37
CA LEU A 3 10.16 -3.44 6.26
C LEU A 3 10.11 -2.70 7.59
N VAL A 4 10.33 -1.38 7.56
CA VAL A 4 10.32 -0.53 8.74
C VAL A 4 9.28 0.57 8.55
N LEU A 5 8.25 0.56 9.39
CA LEU A 5 7.16 1.54 9.37
C LEU A 5 7.22 2.41 10.64
N CYS A 6 6.99 3.71 10.48
CA CYS A 6 6.94 4.65 11.60
C CYS A 6 5.51 4.73 12.14
N ALA A 7 5.23 4.03 13.25
CA ALA A 7 3.87 3.89 13.77
C ALA A 7 3.10 5.23 13.97
N PRO A 8 3.70 6.31 14.51
CA PRO A 8 3.01 7.60 14.63
C PRO A 8 2.65 8.24 13.28
N VAL A 9 3.44 7.98 12.23
CA VAL A 9 3.18 8.48 10.87
C VAL A 9 2.03 7.71 10.24
N VAL A 10 2.04 6.37 10.33
CA VAL A 10 0.95 5.51 9.85
C VAL A 10 -0.38 5.90 10.52
N GLU A 11 -0.37 6.12 11.83
CA GLU A 11 -1.58 6.53 12.56
C GLU A 11 -2.11 7.90 12.11
N ARG A 12 -1.22 8.86 11.87
CA ARG A 12 -1.61 10.18 11.36
C ARG A 12 -2.23 10.07 9.97
N GLU A 13 -1.57 9.38 9.05
CA GLU A 13 -2.02 9.23 7.66
C GLU A 13 -3.34 8.47 7.54
N ALA A 14 -3.52 7.40 8.33
CA ALA A 14 -4.78 6.66 8.37
C ALA A 14 -5.95 7.60 8.72
N ARG A 15 -5.76 8.48 9.71
CA ARG A 15 -6.76 9.50 10.08
C ARG A 15 -7.00 10.52 8.98
N GLU A 16 -5.94 11.05 8.36
CA GLU A 16 -6.05 12.04 7.27
C GLU A 16 -6.76 11.47 6.03
N GLN A 17 -6.60 10.17 5.77
CA GLN A 17 -7.23 9.47 4.65
C GLN A 17 -8.58 8.82 5.00
N ASN A 18 -9.08 8.99 6.23
CA ASN A 18 -10.30 8.32 6.72
C ASN A 18 -10.27 6.78 6.58
N LYS A 19 -9.09 6.17 6.69
CA LYS A 19 -8.89 4.71 6.72
C LYS A 19 -8.80 4.24 8.17
N SER A 20 -9.19 3.00 8.44
CA SER A 20 -8.83 2.37 9.72
C SER A 20 -7.30 2.22 9.80
N LEU A 21 -6.79 2.17 11.03
CA LEU A 21 -5.35 1.95 11.25
C LEU A 21 -4.89 0.62 10.64
N GLU A 22 -5.72 -0.42 10.75
CA GLU A 22 -5.47 -1.75 10.21
C GLU A 22 -5.39 -1.74 8.68
N GLU A 23 -6.36 -1.11 8.00
CA GLU A 23 -6.34 -0.94 6.54
C GLU A 23 -5.08 -0.23 6.05
N HIS A 24 -4.67 0.85 6.73
CA HIS A 24 -3.48 1.59 6.33
C HIS A 24 -2.19 0.79 6.53
N TYR A 25 -2.09 0.02 7.63
CA TYR A 25 -0.98 -0.92 7.80
C TYR A 25 -0.98 -2.02 6.74
N ALA A 26 -2.14 -2.59 6.43
CA ALA A 26 -2.25 -3.62 5.40
C ALA A 26 -1.76 -3.08 4.05
N HIS A 27 -2.19 -1.87 3.68
CA HIS A 27 -1.73 -1.20 2.47
C HIS A 27 -0.21 -1.03 2.47
N LEU A 28 0.38 -0.41 3.50
CA LEU A 28 1.82 -0.16 3.55
C LEU A 28 2.68 -1.44 3.60
N LEU A 29 2.18 -2.51 4.20
CA LEU A 29 2.86 -3.81 4.21
C LEU A 29 2.86 -4.45 2.83
N VAL A 30 1.73 -4.42 2.11
CA VAL A 30 1.63 -4.92 0.72
C VAL A 30 2.52 -4.09 -0.20
N HIS A 31 2.37 -2.77 -0.15
CA HIS A 31 3.15 -1.80 -0.92
C HIS A 31 4.66 -2.00 -0.72
N GLY A 32 5.11 -1.99 0.54
CA GLY A 32 6.52 -2.20 0.85
C GLY A 32 7.02 -3.60 0.48
N ALA A 33 6.20 -4.64 0.58
CA ALA A 33 6.57 -5.99 0.14
C ALA A 33 6.73 -6.08 -1.38
N LEU A 34 5.96 -5.32 -2.17
CA LEU A 34 6.15 -5.23 -3.62
C LEU A 34 7.46 -4.51 -3.95
N HIS A 35 7.77 -3.39 -3.29
CA HIS A 35 9.07 -2.74 -3.43
C HIS A 35 10.25 -3.67 -3.08
N ALA A 36 10.11 -4.44 -2.00
CA ALA A 36 11.11 -5.45 -1.61
C ALA A 36 11.31 -6.57 -2.65
N GLN A 37 10.32 -6.80 -3.54
CA GLN A 37 10.40 -7.75 -4.64
C GLN A 37 10.91 -7.13 -5.94
N GLY A 38 11.17 -5.82 -5.97
CA GLY A 38 11.70 -5.10 -7.12
C GLY A 38 10.65 -4.40 -7.99
N TRP A 39 9.40 -4.32 -7.55
CA TRP A 39 8.40 -3.43 -8.17
C TRP A 39 8.70 -1.98 -7.78
N ASP A 40 8.48 -1.06 -8.71
CA ASP A 40 8.74 0.36 -8.48
C ASP A 40 7.73 1.19 -9.27
N HIS A 41 7.00 2.07 -8.59
CA HIS A 41 6.01 2.95 -9.21
C HIS A 41 6.57 4.35 -9.54
N GLU A 42 7.84 4.63 -9.23
CA GLU A 42 8.47 5.93 -9.49
C GLU A 42 9.16 6.01 -10.86
N THR A 43 9.32 4.89 -11.56
CA THR A 43 10.08 4.80 -12.82
C THR A 43 9.29 5.21 -14.06
N SER A 44 7.99 4.92 -14.10
CA SER A 44 7.07 5.39 -15.15
C SER A 44 5.60 5.24 -14.74
N GLU A 45 4.71 5.89 -15.48
CA GLU A 45 3.25 5.72 -15.28
C GLU A 45 2.81 4.27 -15.53
N GLN A 46 3.45 3.57 -16.46
CA GLN A 46 3.16 2.15 -16.70
C GLN A 46 3.57 1.28 -15.52
N ASP A 47 4.76 1.51 -14.96
CA ASP A 47 5.23 0.73 -13.80
C ASP A 47 4.35 1.01 -12.57
N ALA A 48 3.90 2.25 -12.40
CA ALA A 48 2.93 2.60 -11.38
C ALA A 48 1.62 1.82 -11.55
N GLN A 49 1.01 1.86 -12.74
CA GLN A 49 -0.23 1.12 -13.00
C GLN A 49 -0.08 -0.39 -12.77
N GLU A 50 1.07 -0.98 -13.13
CA GLU A 50 1.34 -2.39 -12.90
C GLU A 50 1.43 -2.70 -11.40
N MET A 51 2.20 -1.92 -10.64
CA MET A 51 2.35 -2.11 -9.19
C MET A 51 1.04 -1.87 -8.43
N GLU A 52 0.31 -0.80 -8.75
CA GLU A 52 -0.98 -0.46 -8.16
C GLU A 52 -2.01 -1.58 -8.38
N ALA A 53 -2.03 -2.20 -9.57
CA ALA A 53 -2.90 -3.33 -9.85
C ALA A 53 -2.61 -4.56 -8.95
N TYR A 54 -1.34 -4.82 -8.64
CA TYR A 54 -0.97 -5.86 -7.67
C TYR A 54 -1.39 -5.48 -6.25
N GLU A 55 -1.18 -4.22 -5.84
CA GLU A 55 -1.62 -3.73 -4.52
C GLU A 55 -3.12 -3.95 -4.32
N THR A 56 -3.93 -3.52 -5.29
CA THR A 56 -5.39 -3.69 -5.26
C THR A 56 -5.78 -5.17 -5.21
N ALA A 57 -5.20 -6.02 -6.05
CA ALA A 57 -5.53 -7.45 -6.09
C ALA A 57 -5.21 -8.18 -4.78
N ILE A 58 -4.07 -7.87 -4.16
CA ILE A 58 -3.65 -8.47 -2.90
C ILE A 58 -4.54 -7.99 -1.76
N LEU A 59 -4.81 -6.68 -1.67
CA LEU A 59 -5.64 -6.11 -0.60
C LEU A 59 -7.08 -6.64 -0.67
N GLN A 60 -7.67 -6.75 -1.86
CA GLN A 60 -8.97 -7.38 -2.04
C GLN A 60 -8.96 -8.85 -1.61
N GLY A 61 -7.90 -9.60 -1.94
CA GLY A 61 -7.72 -10.98 -1.48
C GLY A 61 -7.61 -11.12 0.04
N LEU A 62 -7.12 -10.09 0.73
CA LEU A 62 -7.06 -9.99 2.20
C LEU A 62 -8.36 -9.47 2.83
N GLY A 63 -9.34 -9.04 2.02
CA GLY A 63 -10.63 -8.53 2.48
C GLY A 63 -10.68 -7.02 2.71
N TYR A 64 -9.67 -6.28 2.24
CA TYR A 64 -9.63 -4.81 2.29
C TYR A 64 -10.15 -4.18 0.99
N ALA A 65 -10.60 -2.93 1.09
CA ALA A 65 -10.98 -2.15 -0.08
C ALA A 65 -9.77 -1.81 -0.97
N ASP A 66 -10.05 -1.44 -2.21
CA ASP A 66 -9.07 -0.90 -3.14
C ASP A 66 -8.53 0.45 -2.61
N PRO A 67 -7.22 0.60 -2.34
CA PRO A 67 -6.67 1.81 -1.74
C PRO A 67 -6.65 3.01 -2.69
N TYR A 68 -6.86 2.80 -4.00
CA TYR A 68 -6.91 3.85 -5.04
C TYR A 68 -8.34 4.21 -5.46
N ALA A 69 -9.35 3.47 -5.00
CA ALA A 69 -10.73 3.79 -5.28
C ALA A 69 -11.16 5.04 -4.49
N THR A 70 -11.53 6.10 -5.22
CA THR A 70 -12.10 7.34 -4.67
C THR A 70 -13.58 7.23 -4.37
#